data_AF-A0A1E1FAS7-F1
#
_entry.id   AF-A0A1E1FAS7-F1
#
_cell.length_a   1.000
_cell.length_b   1.000
_cell.length_c   1.000
_cell.angle_alpha   90.00
_cell.angle_beta   90.00
_cell.angle_gamma   90.00
#
_symmetry.space_group_name_H-M   'P 1'
#
loop_
_entity.id
_entity.type
_entity.pdbx_description
1 polymer ?
#
loop_
_entity_poly.entity_id
_entity_poly.type
_entity_poly.pdbx_seq_one_letter_code
_entity_poly.pdbx_strand_id
1 'polypeptide(L)'
;HLVKAEIPPVRPDVLIVESTYGVQSLEGREEKELRFTSLVHSIIRRGGHVLLPAFALGRAQELLLILDEYWKKHPDLHNVPIYYASSLARKCMAVY
;
A
#
# COMPACT_ATOMS: atom_id res chain seq x y z
N HIS A 1 3.99 -6.19 -6.06
CA HIS A 1 3.46 -5.81 -7.38
C HIS A 1 4.44 -4.96 -8.18
N LEU A 2 5.25 -4.09 -7.55
CA LEU A 2 6.37 -3.40 -8.21
C LEU A 2 7.69 -4.17 -8.04
N VAL A 3 8.59 -3.98 -9.00
CA VAL A 3 9.99 -4.41 -8.93
C VAL A 3 10.87 -3.28 -8.43
N LYS A 4 12.01 -3.62 -7.84
CA LYS A 4 13.03 -2.63 -7.48
C LYS A 4 13.54 -1.93 -8.74
N ALA A 5 13.99 -0.68 -8.59
CA ALA A 5 14.68 0.02 -9.66
C ALA A 5 15.93 -0.77 -10.10
N GLU A 6 16.21 -0.75 -11.39
CA GLU A 6 17.40 -1.37 -11.95
C GLU A 6 18.62 -0.48 -11.72
N ILE A 7 19.78 -1.09 -11.52
CA ILE A 7 21.07 -0.41 -11.50
C ILE A 7 21.73 -0.69 -12.84
N PRO A 8 21.82 0.30 -13.75
CA PRO A 8 22.48 0.11 -15.02
C PRO A 8 23.94 -0.33 -14.81
N PRO A 9 24.48 -1.22 -15.66
CA PRO A 9 25.87 -1.66 -15.55
C PRO A 9 26.89 -0.58 -15.94
N VAL A 10 26.41 0.59 -16.42
CA VAL A 10 27.23 1.73 -16.82
C VAL A 10 27.37 2.72 -15.68
N ARG A 11 28.54 3.36 -15.57
CA ARG A 11 28.76 4.46 -14.62
C ARG A 11 28.41 5.78 -15.30
N PRO A 12 27.40 6.53 -14.83
CA PRO A 12 27.05 7.81 -15.41
C PRO A 12 28.04 8.90 -14.96
N ASP A 13 28.37 9.83 -15.86
CA ASP A 13 29.13 11.03 -15.50
C ASP A 13 28.26 12.04 -14.71
N VAL A 14 26.95 12.03 -14.97
CA VAL A 14 25.96 12.89 -14.30
C VAL A 14 24.76 12.04 -13.87
N LEU A 15 24.40 12.12 -12.59
CA LEU A 15 23.20 11.50 -12.03
C LEU A 15 22.23 12.59 -11.56
N ILE A 16 21.03 12.62 -12.15
CA ILE A 16 19.90 13.40 -11.65
C ILE A 16 18.97 12.42 -10.93
N VAL A 17 18.74 12.64 -9.64
CA VAL A 17 17.99 11.72 -8.77
C VAL A 17 16.99 12.50 -7.92
N GLU A 18 15.88 11.86 -7.55
CA GLU A 18 14.94 12.44 -6.59
C GLU A 18 15.54 12.53 -5.19
N SER A 19 15.06 13.49 -4.39
CA SER A 19 15.50 13.71 -3.01
C SER A 19 14.34 13.63 -2.00
N THR A 20 13.21 13.03 -2.39
CA THR A 20 11.94 13.01 -1.64
C THR A 20 12.11 12.59 -0.17
N TYR A 21 13.00 11.63 0.10
CA TYR A 21 13.29 11.12 1.45
C TYR A 21 14.78 11.16 1.80
N GLY A 22 15.56 12.10 1.23
CA GLY A 22 17.03 12.03 1.20
C GLY A 22 17.77 11.92 2.54
N VAL A 23 17.13 12.25 3.67
CA VAL A 23 17.71 12.15 5.03
C VAL A 23 16.92 11.24 5.96
N GLN A 24 15.85 10.61 5.47
CA GLN A 24 14.94 9.82 6.30
C GLN A 24 15.28 8.34 6.21
N SER A 25 15.44 7.70 7.37
CA SER A 25 15.50 6.25 7.46
C SER A 25 14.09 5.69 7.41
N LEU A 26 13.85 4.82 6.43
CA LEU A 26 12.58 4.13 6.28
C LEU A 26 12.59 2.83 7.08
N GLU A 27 11.53 2.63 7.86
CA GLU A 27 11.22 1.37 8.52
C GLU A 27 11.11 0.22 7.51
N GLY A 28 11.40 -0.99 7.99
CA GLY A 28 11.30 -2.22 7.20
C GLY A 28 9.90 -2.42 6.65
N ARG A 29 9.80 -3.08 5.50
CA ARG A 29 8.51 -3.32 4.84
C ARG A 29 7.55 -4.13 5.73
N GLU A 30 8.04 -5.19 6.33
CA GLU A 30 7.24 -6.07 7.21
C GLU A 30 6.70 -5.32 8.43
N GLU A 31 7.54 -4.49 9.06
CA GLU A 31 7.14 -3.67 10.23
C GLU A 31 6.06 -2.65 9.84
N LYS A 32 6.19 -2.00 8.69
CA LYS A 32 5.18 -1.06 8.17
C LYS A 32 3.86 -1.74 7.90
N GLU A 33 3.89 -2.86 7.18
CA GLU A 33 2.69 -3.62 6.85
C GLU A 33 1.99 -4.12 8.11
N LEU A 34 2.74 -4.70 9.06
CA LEU A 34 2.21 -5.18 10.33
C LEU A 34 1.60 -4.03 11.14
N ARG A 35 2.27 -2.87 11.23
CA ARG A 35 1.75 -1.71 11.94
C ARG A 35 0.45 -1.20 11.31
N PHE A 36 0.41 -1.13 9.98
CA PHE A 36 -0.77 -0.72 9.23
C PHE A 36 -1.95 -1.67 9.49
N THR A 37 -1.77 -2.98 9.29
CA THR A 37 -2.86 -3.96 9.44
C THR A 37 -3.32 -4.06 10.89
N SER A 38 -2.40 -3.99 11.86
CA SER A 38 -2.73 -4.01 13.29
C SER A 38 -3.59 -2.80 13.68
N LEU A 39 -3.26 -1.61 13.16
CA LEU A 39 -4.05 -0.41 13.40
C LEU A 39 -5.45 -0.54 12.79
N VAL A 40 -5.56 -0.96 11.53
CA VAL A 40 -6.85 -1.19 10.85
C VAL A 40 -7.72 -2.19 11.63
N HIS A 41 -7.14 -3.34 11.99
CA HIS A 41 -7.83 -4.38 12.73
C HIS A 41 -8.31 -3.88 14.10
N SER A 42 -7.48 -3.11 14.82
CA SER A 42 -7.88 -2.53 16.12
C SER A 42 -9.08 -1.59 16.02
N ILE A 43 -9.19 -0.81 14.93
CA ILE A 43 -10.29 0.12 14.67
C ILE A 43 -11.58 -0.64 14.35
N ILE A 44 -11.48 -1.74 13.60
CA ILE A 44 -12.62 -2.58 13.25
C ILE A 44 -13.15 -3.31 14.48
N ARG A 45 -12.27 -3.86 15.33
CA ARG A 45 -12.68 -4.60 16.54
C ARG A 45 -13.43 -3.77 17.56
N ARG A 46 -13.20 -2.45 17.59
CA ARG A 46 -13.98 -1.52 18.43
C ARG A 46 -15.29 -1.05 17.78
N GLY A 47 -15.68 -1.62 16.64
CA GLY A 47 -16.88 -1.25 15.89
C GLY A 47 -16.75 0.07 15.10
N GLY A 48 -15.52 0.53 14.87
CA GLY A 48 -15.26 1.76 14.13
C GLY A 48 -15.14 1.54 12.61
N HIS A 49 -15.10 2.65 11.87
CA HIS A 49 -14.85 2.66 10.43
C HIS A 49 -13.44 3.19 10.12
N VAL A 50 -12.80 2.63 9.11
CA VAL A 50 -11.49 3.07 8.63
C VAL A 50 -11.66 3.80 7.29
N LEU A 51 -11.26 5.06 7.25
CA LEU A 51 -11.18 5.85 6.02
C LEU A 51 -9.70 6.00 5.61
N LEU A 52 -9.35 5.53 4.42
CA LEU A 52 -7.99 5.62 3.87
C LEU A 52 -7.97 6.58 2.67
N PRO A 53 -7.59 7.85 2.86
CA PRO A 53 -7.42 8.76 1.74
C PRO A 53 -6.16 8.38 0.96
N ALA A 54 -6.37 7.89 -0.27
CA ALA A 54 -5.29 7.53 -1.19
C ALA A 54 -5.66 7.95 -2.62
N PHE A 55 -4.67 8.28 -3.43
CA PHE A 55 -4.88 8.54 -4.85
C PHE A 55 -5.36 7.28 -5.57
N ALA A 56 -6.17 7.46 -6.61
CA ALA A 56 -6.79 6.36 -7.35
C ALA A 56 -5.79 5.48 -8.15
N LEU A 57 -4.53 5.88 -8.23
CA LEU A 57 -3.47 5.13 -8.91
C LEU A 57 -2.18 5.23 -8.09
N GLY A 58 -1.43 4.13 -8.02
CA GLY A 58 -0.15 4.04 -7.34
C GLY A 58 -0.26 3.23 -6.05
N ARG A 59 -0.17 3.90 -4.90
CA ARG A 59 -0.11 3.22 -3.59
C ARG A 59 -1.43 2.58 -3.16
N ALA A 60 -2.57 2.99 -3.71
CA ALA A 60 -3.87 2.38 -3.38
C ALA A 60 -3.91 0.88 -3.72
N GLN A 61 -3.32 0.48 -4.84
CA GLN A 61 -3.24 -0.94 -5.23
C GLN A 61 -2.42 -1.77 -4.24
N GLU A 62 -1.31 -1.21 -3.76
CA GLU A 62 -0.47 -1.86 -2.75
C GLU A 62 -1.25 -2.09 -1.46
N LEU A 63 -1.98 -1.06 -1.00
CA LEU A 63 -2.82 -1.17 0.19
C LEU A 63 -3.92 -2.21 0.04
N LEU A 64 -4.57 -2.28 -1.13
CA LEU A 64 -5.60 -3.29 -1.40
C LEU A 64 -5.05 -4.71 -1.34
N LEU A 65 -3.85 -4.96 -1.90
CA LEU A 65 -3.20 -6.27 -1.83
C LEU A 65 -2.85 -6.66 -0.38
N ILE A 66 -2.28 -5.73 0.39
CA ILE A 66 -1.95 -5.95 1.81
C ILE A 66 -3.22 -6.30 2.60
N LEU A 67 -4.32 -5.57 2.37
CA LEU A 67 -5.59 -5.82 3.05
C LEU A 67 -6.21 -7.15 2.62
N ASP A 68 -6.20 -7.49 1.33
CA ASP A 68 -6.72 -8.78 0.82
C ASP A 68 -5.97 -9.98 1.41
N GLU A 69 -4.63 -9.92 1.43
CA GLU A 69 -3.81 -10.96 2.06
C GLU A 69 -4.06 -11.06 3.58
N TYR A 70 -4.25 -9.92 4.25
CA TYR A 70 -4.53 -9.90 5.68
C TYR A 70 -5.91 -10.46 5.99
N TRP A 71 -6.95 -10.10 5.22
CA TRP A 71 -8.32 -10.59 5.39
C TRP A 71 -8.39 -12.10 5.20
N LYS A 72 -7.73 -12.65 4.18
CA LYS A 72 -7.70 -14.12 3.94
C LYS A 72 -7.14 -14.91 5.12
N LYS A 73 -6.25 -14.31 5.92
CA LYS A 73 -5.62 -14.93 7.09
C LYS A 73 -6.45 -14.76 8.37
N HIS A 74 -7.48 -13.91 8.38
CA HIS A 74 -8.24 -13.53 9.57
C HIS A 74 -9.76 -13.71 9.34
N PRO A 75 -10.31 -14.92 9.59
CA PRO A 75 -11.71 -15.23 9.34
C PRO A 75 -12.71 -14.32 10.08
N ASP A 76 -12.31 -13.74 11.21
CA ASP A 76 -13.11 -12.80 11.98
C ASP A 76 -13.39 -11.49 11.23
N LEU A 77 -12.58 -11.16 10.22
CA LEU A 77 -12.76 -9.97 9.37
C LEU A 77 -13.59 -10.22 8.11
N HIS A 78 -13.97 -11.47 7.80
CA HIS A 78 -14.69 -11.79 6.55
C HIS A 78 -16.05 -11.10 6.41
N ASN A 79 -16.68 -10.73 7.53
CA ASN A 79 -17.94 -10.00 7.54
C ASN A 79 -17.76 -8.48 7.40
N VAL A 80 -16.52 -7.99 7.35
CA VAL A 80 -16.18 -6.57 7.26
C VAL A 80 -15.85 -6.22 5.81
N PRO A 81 -16.68 -5.43 5.13
CA PRO A 81 -16.46 -5.09 3.74
C PRO A 81 -15.33 -4.06 3.58
N ILE A 82 -14.56 -4.20 2.51
CA ILE A 82 -13.59 -3.21 2.05
C ILE A 82 -14.14 -2.54 0.81
N TYR A 83 -14.28 -1.21 0.84
CA TYR A 83 -14.76 -0.42 -0.30
C TYR A 83 -13.64 0.42 -0.88
N TYR A 84 -13.47 0.33 -2.21
CA TYR A 84 -12.58 1.21 -2.96
C TYR A 84 -13.39 2.23 -3.76
N ALA A 85 -13.62 3.39 -3.14
CA ALA A 85 -14.49 4.43 -3.68
C ALA A 85 -13.73 5.37 -4.64
N SER A 86 -13.67 5.01 -5.92
CA SER A 86 -13.20 5.92 -6.97
C SER A 86 -13.93 5.66 -8.29
N SER A 87 -14.40 6.73 -8.96
CA SER A 87 -15.01 6.64 -10.29
C SER A 87 -14.00 6.17 -11.36
N LEU A 88 -12.71 6.38 -11.11
CA LEU A 88 -11.60 5.91 -11.93
C LEU A 88 -11.14 4.49 -11.56
N ALA A 89 -11.52 3.99 -10.37
CA ALA A 89 -11.08 2.70 -9.83
C ALA A 89 -11.18 1.58 -10.85
N ARG A 90 -12.37 1.40 -11.44
CA ARG A 90 -12.65 0.31 -12.38
C ARG A 90 -11.77 0.38 -13.63
N LYS A 91 -11.45 1.58 -14.11
CA LYS A 91 -10.54 1.76 -15.26
C LYS A 91 -9.09 1.49 -14.85
N CYS A 92 -8.66 1.98 -13.69
CA CYS A 92 -7.32 1.73 -13.15
C CYS A 92 -7.07 0.24 -12.88
N MET A 93 -8.07 -0.49 -12.37
CA MET A 93 -8.02 -1.94 -12.11
C MET A 93 -8.06 -2.82 -13.36
N ALA A 94 -8.37 -2.27 -14.53
CA ALA A 94 -8.33 -3.03 -15.79
C ALA A 94 -7.01 -2.86 -16.55
N VAL A 95 -6.29 -1.77 -16.28
CA VAL A 95 -4.97 -1.47 -16.85
C VAL A 95 -3.86 -2.08 -16.01
N TYR A 96 -4.14 -2.33 -14.74
CA TYR A 96 -3.29 -3.03 -13.77
C TYR A 96 -3.76 -4.46 -13.56
#